data_AF-A0A840CDJ1-F1
#
_entry.id   AF-A0A840CDJ1-F1
#
_cell.length_a   1.000
_cell.length_b   1.000
_cell.length_c   1.000
_cell.angle_alpha   90.00
_cell.angle_beta   90.00
_cell.angle_gamma   90.00
#
_symmetry.space_group_name_H-M   'P 1'
#
loop_
_entity.id
_entity.type
_entity.pdbx_description
1 polymer ?
#
loop_
_entity_poly.entity_id
_entity_poly.type
_entity_poly.pdbx_seq_one_letter_code
_entity_poly.pdbx_strand_id
1 'polypeptide(L)' 'MSEGLFALLPDGGVMVEEENFGCLLITDRDDNVKARFINRAENGEVYRLGGSRVIAPCPANRTSSPCIIFQAHPEK' A
#
# COMPACT_ATOMS: atom_id res chain seq x y z
N MET A 1 18.45 -2.06 8.19
CA MET A 1 17.21 -2.78 8.58
C MET A 1 16.18 -2.37 7.56
N SER A 2 15.50 -3.31 6.89
CA SER A 2 14.43 -2.97 5.96
C SER A 2 13.16 -2.75 6.76
N GLU A 3 12.71 -1.50 6.84
CA GLU A 3 11.39 -1.17 7.36
C GLU A 3 10.40 -1.47 6.25
N GLY A 4 9.47 -2.39 6.52
CA GLY A 4 8.50 -2.85 5.56
C GLY A 4 7.32 -3.41 6.34
N LEU A 5 6.12 -3.11 5.88
CA LEU A 5 4.89 -3.49 6.56
C LEU A 5 4.18 -4.57 5.75
N PHE A 6 3.77 -5.63 6.45
CA PHE A 6 2.93 -6.67 5.88
C PHE A 6 1.60 -6.69 6.64
N ALA A 7 0.50 -6.77 5.90
CA ALA A 7 -0.83 -6.89 6.48
C ALA A 7 -1.71 -7.86 5.68
N LEU A 8 -2.46 -8.69 6.40
CA LEU A 8 -3.55 -9.47 5.82
C LEU A 8 -4.78 -8.59 5.66
N LEU A 9 -5.41 -8.66 4.49
CA LEU A 9 -6.62 -7.92 4.20
C LEU A 9 -7.86 -8.76 4.56
N PRO A 10 -9.00 -8.12 4.90
CA PRO A 10 -10.23 -8.84 5.27
C PRO A 10 -10.77 -9.78 4.19
N ASP A 11 -10.43 -9.56 2.93
CA ASP A 11 -10.81 -10.39 1.79
C ASP A 11 -9.86 -11.59 1.57
N GLY A 12 -8.89 -11.80 2.48
CA GLY A 12 -7.87 -12.84 2.38
C GLY A 12 -6.70 -12.48 1.48
N GLY A 13 -6.68 -11.26 0.92
CA GLY A 13 -5.53 -10.73 0.20
C GLY A 13 -4.41 -10.27 1.13
N VAL A 14 -3.33 -9.80 0.51
CA VAL A 14 -2.13 -9.34 1.20
C VAL A 14 -1.80 -7.91 0.77
N MET A 15 -1.34 -7.10 1.72
CA MET A 15 -0.66 -5.85 1.46
C MET A 15 0.81 -5.99 1.88
N VAL A 16 1.71 -5.59 1.00
CA VAL A 16 3.15 -5.47 1.26
C VAL A 16 3.59 -4.04 0.99
N GLU A 17 4.20 -3.42 1.99
CA GLU A 17 4.88 -2.14 1.92
C GLU A 17 6.39 -2.37 1.97
N GLU A 18 7.10 -1.84 1.00
CA GLU A 18 8.55 -1.76 0.98
C GLU A 18 8.94 -0.28 1.07
N GLU A 19 9.32 0.14 2.27
CA GLU A 19 9.58 1.54 2.59
C GLU A 19 10.78 2.09 1.81
N ASN A 20 11.84 1.31 1.66
CA ASN A 20 13.10 1.73 1.02
C ASN A 20 12.97 1.84 -0.50
N PHE A 21 12.05 1.08 -1.09
CA PHE A 21 11.74 1.15 -2.51
C PHE A 21 10.47 1.95 -2.82
N GLY A 22 9.92 2.66 -1.83
CA GLY A 22 8.75 3.52 -2.03
C GLY A 22 7.53 2.76 -2.58
N CYS A 23 7.48 1.45 -2.37
CA CYS A 23 6.66 0.55 -3.16
C CYS A 23 5.60 -0.11 -2.29
N LEU A 24 4.39 -0.20 -2.83
CA LEU A 24 3.31 -0.94 -2.22
C LEU A 24 2.69 -1.90 -3.24
N LEU A 25 2.46 -3.11 -2.79
CA LEU A 25 1.79 -4.16 -3.54
C LEU A 25 0.57 -4.66 -2.78
N ILE A 26 -0.55 -4.79 -3.50
CA ILE A 26 -1.76 -5.44 -3.00
C ILE A 26 -2.04 -6.64 -3.88
N THR A 27 -2.13 -7.81 -3.27
CA THR A 27 -2.55 -9.05 -3.93
C THR A 27 -3.86 -9.56 -3.36
N ASP A 28 -4.59 -10.33 -4.15
CA ASP A 28 -5.70 -11.13 -3.64
C ASP A 28 -5.22 -12.47 -3.08
N ARG A 29 -6.17 -13.30 -2.65
CA ARG A 29 -5.92 -14.62 -2.07
C ARG A 29 -5.34 -15.63 -3.06
N ASP A 30 -5.42 -15.35 -4.36
CA ASP A 30 -4.94 -16.20 -5.46
C ASP A 30 -3.65 -15.62 -6.05
N ASP A 31 -2.96 -14.75 -5.31
CA ASP A 31 -1.74 -14.05 -5.67
C ASP A 31 -1.83 -13.11 -6.89
N ASN A 32 -3.06 -12.75 -7.33
CA ASN A 32 -3.21 -11.77 -8.40
C ASN A 32 -2.97 -10.36 -7.86
N VAL A 33 -2.19 -9.56 -8.61
CA VAL A 33 -1.93 -8.17 -8.26
C VAL A 33 -3.19 -7.33 -8.51
N LYS A 34 -3.80 -6.86 -7.42
CA LYS A 34 -4.95 -5.94 -7.44
C LYS A 34 -4.53 -4.50 -7.63
N ALA A 35 -3.43 -4.10 -7.00
CA ALA A 35 -2.89 -2.76 -7.13
C ALA A 35 -1.38 -2.73 -6.88
N ARG A 36 -0.71 -1.79 -7.53
CA ARG A 36 0.69 -1.46 -7.27
C ARG A 36 0.85 0.05 -7.25
N PHE A 37 1.52 0.55 -6.22
CA PHE A 37 1.86 1.96 -6.09
C PHE A 37 3.38 2.10 -5.91
N ILE A 38 3.97 3.10 -6.54
CA ILE A 38 5.37 3.47 -6.38
C ILE A 38 5.42 4.97 -6.18
N ASN A 39 5.99 5.40 -5.05
CA ASN A 39 6.19 6.82 -4.71
C ASN A 39 7.33 7.39 -5.55
N ARG A 40 7.05 7.66 -6.82
CA ARG A 40 8.02 8.18 -7.79
C ARG A 40 7.74 9.65 -8.06
N ALA A 41 8.75 10.50 -7.92
CA ALA A 41 8.67 11.89 -8.36
C ALA A 41 8.63 12.00 -9.88
N GLU A 42 8.21 13.18 -10.37
CA GLU A 42 8.27 13.52 -11.79
C GLU A 42 9.70 13.45 -12.35
N ASN A 43 10.71 13.72 -11.53
CA ASN A 43 12.12 13.61 -11.90
C ASN A 43 12.62 12.15 -12.01
N GLY A 44 11.77 11.18 -11.68
CA GLY A 44 12.05 9.75 -11.74
C GLY A 44 12.67 9.14 -10.49
N GLU A 45 13.03 9.93 -9.47
CA GLU A 45 13.49 9.45 -8.16
C GLU A 45 12.35 8.76 -7.41
N VAL A 46 12.70 7.74 -6.63
CA VAL A 46 11.75 7.01 -5.77
C VAL A 46 11.99 7.46 -4.33
N TYR A 47 10.93 7.93 -3.67
CA TYR A 47 10.97 8.36 -2.29
C TYR A 47 10.47 7.26 -1.37
N ARG A 48 10.88 7.34 -0.11
CA ARG A 48 10.39 6.44 0.92
C ARG A 48 8.88 6.61 1.12
N LEU A 49 8.23 5.55 1.56
CA LEU A 49 6.88 5.65 2.12
C LEU A 49 7.03 6.08 3.58
N GLY A 50 6.19 6.99 4.08
CA GLY A 50 6.21 7.36 5.50
C GLY A 50 5.18 6.63 6.33
N GLY A 51 4.80 5.43 5.89
CA GLY A 51 3.79 4.58 6.52
C GLY A 51 2.45 4.55 5.77
N SER A 52 1.84 3.37 5.80
CA SER A 52 0.49 3.11 5.32
C SER A 52 -0.47 2.78 6.47
N ARG A 53 -1.77 3.08 6.27
CA ARG A 53 -2.84 2.56 7.13
C ARG A 53 -3.97 1.99 6.28
N VAL A 54 -4.34 0.76 6.59
CA VAL A 54 -5.56 0.15 6.06
C VAL A 54 -6.74 0.71 6.84
N ILE A 55 -7.68 1.32 6.13
CA ILE A 55 -8.94 1.79 6.71
C ILE A 55 -10.02 0.81 6.27
N ALA A 56 -10.62 0.13 7.24
CA ALA A 56 -11.77 -0.71 6.97
C ALA A 56 -12.85 0.14 6.26
N PRO A 57 -13.51 -0.41 5.22
CA PRO A 57 -14.49 0.36 4.48
C PRO A 57 -15.61 0.79 5.43
N CYS A 58 -16.04 2.05 5.31
CA CYS A 58 -17.21 2.53 6.01
C CYS A 58 -18.42 1.71 5.51
N PRO A 59 -19.29 1.16 6.39
CA PRO A 59 -20.44 0.33 5.99
C PRO A 59 -21.40 1.01 5.00
N ALA A 60 -21.34 2.34 4.88
CA ALA A 60 -22.17 3.14 3.97
C ALA A 60 -21.60 3.26 2.55
N ASN A 61 -20.36 2.83 2.29
CA ASN A 61 -19.75 2.93 0.97
C ASN A 61 -20.01 1.66 0.14
N ARG A 62 -20.48 1.83 -1.10
CA ARG A 62 -20.99 0.74 -1.96
C ARG A 62 -19.87 -0.18 -2.50
N THR A 63 -18.62 0.22 -2.32
CA THR A 63 -17.43 -0.61 -2.56
C THR A 63 -17.02 -1.27 -1.25
N SER A 64 -17.31 -2.57 -1.12
CA SER A 64 -16.89 -3.43 0.00
C SER A 64 -15.37 -3.69 0.03
N SER A 65 -14.61 -3.08 -0.87
CA SER A 65 -13.15 -3.17 -0.90
C SER A 65 -12.52 -2.28 0.17
N PRO A 66 -11.50 -2.77 0.92
CA PRO A 66 -10.76 -1.95 1.86
C PRO A 66 -10.09 -0.76 1.16
N CYS A 67 -10.21 0.43 1.76
CA CYS A 67 -9.50 1.62 1.30
C CYS A 67 -8.19 1.72 2.07
N ILE A 68 -7.08 1.87 1.34
CA ILE A 68 -5.77 2.03 1.95
C ILE A 68 -5.31 3.47 1.71
N ILE A 69 -4.95 4.16 2.80
CA ILE A 69 -4.42 5.53 2.73
C ILE A 69 -2.92 5.47 3.02
N PHE A 70 -2.15 6.18 2.20
CA PHE A 70 -0.70 6.26 2.28
C PHE A 70 -0.29 7.68 2.60
N GLN A 71 0.63 7.84 3.56
CA GLN A 71 1.28 9.10 3.79
C GLN A 71 2.61 9.06 3.04
N ALA A 72 2.64 9.67 1.86
CA ALA A 72 3.87 9.82 1.09
C ALA A 72 4.71 10.93 1.72
N HIS A 73 5.96 10.63 2.08
CA HIS A 73 6.91 11.63 2.52
C HIS A 73 7.89 11.90 1.36
N PRO A 74 8.13 13.16 0.99
CA PRO A 74 9.10 13.50 -0.06
C PRO A 74 10.56 13.47 0.44
N GLU A 75 10.84 12.83 1.57
CA GLU A 75 12.15 12.86 2.22
C GLU A 75 12.93 11.56 1.92
N LYS A 76 14.24 11.70 1.70
CA LYS A 76 15.17 10.60 1.36
C LYS A 76 15.56 9.79 2.60
#